data_AF-A0A963N3H4-F1
#
_entry.id   AF-A0A963N3H4-F1
#
_cell.length_a   1.000
_cell.length_b   1.000
_cell.length_c   1.000
_cell.angle_alpha   90.00
_cell.angle_beta   90.00
_cell.angle_gamma   90.00
#
_symmetry.space_group_name_H-M   'P 1'
#
loop_
_entity.id
_entity.type
_entity.pdbx_description
1 polymer ?
#
loop_
_entity_poly.entity_id
_entity_poly.type
_entity_poly.pdbx_seq_one_letter_code
_entity_poly.pdbx_strand_id
1 'polypeptide(L)'
;MEAVLAWALGPLSGGLFVLLAGCAFVTSLLTASLGAGGGVMLLAIMAQVLPAGVIIPVHGVVQLGSNGGRALMSWRHIDWPTIRAFAPGAAIGALLGSVVLVSVPPSVTYLAIAAFILYLCWGPPLPKRALGPAGTLVAGALTTFVSLFGGATGPLVAAFIKQIHADRFTIVATFALAMSLQHLLKAAVFQGAGFDLTPWLGPMAAMIATGAGGTWAGLHLLGRLSDAHFKTAFNVLLTALALRLVWQALAV
;
A
#
# COMPACT_ATOMS: atom_id res chain seq x y z
N MET A 1 -22.62 14.85 -20.36
CA MET A 1 -21.88 13.57 -20.47
C MET A 1 -20.38 13.78 -20.49
N GLU A 2 -19.86 14.69 -21.33
CA GLU A 2 -18.42 14.97 -21.41
C GLU A 2 -17.79 15.50 -20.11
N ALA A 3 -18.45 16.42 -19.40
CA ALA A 3 -17.95 16.93 -18.12
C ALA A 3 -17.85 15.84 -17.03
N VAL A 4 -18.79 14.89 -17.03
CA VAL A 4 -18.79 13.75 -16.09
C VAL A 4 -17.66 12.78 -16.43
N LEU A 5 -17.45 12.50 -17.72
CA LEU A 5 -16.35 11.66 -18.19
C LEU A 5 -14.99 12.30 -17.90
N ALA A 6 -14.84 13.60 -18.15
CA ALA A 6 -13.61 14.34 -17.85
C ALA A 6 -13.30 14.33 -16.34
N TRP A 7 -14.30 14.54 -15.50
CA TRP A 7 -14.14 14.44 -14.05
C TRP A 7 -13.78 13.02 -13.60
N ALA A 8 -14.44 11.99 -14.15
CA ALA A 8 -14.21 10.60 -13.80
C ALA A 8 -12.80 10.13 -14.20
N LEU A 9 -12.32 10.53 -15.38
CA LEU A 9 -10.97 10.22 -15.88
C LEU A 9 -9.89 11.03 -15.16
N GLY A 10 -10.22 12.25 -14.71
CA GLY A 10 -9.24 13.17 -14.15
C GLY A 10 -8.08 13.40 -15.15
N PRO A 11 -6.82 13.30 -14.72
CA PRO A 11 -5.66 13.47 -15.59
C PRO A 11 -5.30 12.21 -16.41
N LEU A 12 -6.06 11.11 -16.29
CA LEU A 12 -5.75 9.87 -16.99
C LEU A 12 -6.37 9.81 -18.38
N SER A 13 -5.68 9.14 -19.31
CA SER A 13 -6.33 8.66 -20.53
C SER A 13 -7.33 7.55 -20.20
N GLY A 14 -8.34 7.35 -21.05
CA GLY A 14 -9.32 6.27 -20.86
C GLY A 14 -8.70 4.89 -20.70
N GLY A 15 -7.62 4.60 -21.46
CA GLY A 15 -6.89 3.34 -21.35
C GLY A 15 -6.17 3.17 -20.00
N LEU A 16 -5.49 4.21 -19.51
CA LEU A 16 -4.83 4.17 -18.20
C LEU A 16 -5.82 4.08 -17.05
N PHE A 17 -6.97 4.76 -17.17
CA PHE A 17 -8.05 4.66 -16.20
C PHE A 17 -8.56 3.22 -16.05
N VAL A 18 -8.88 2.56 -17.16
CA VAL A 18 -9.35 1.15 -17.16
C VAL A 18 -8.26 0.22 -16.65
N LEU A 19 -7.00 0.41 -17.06
CA LEU A 19 -5.86 -0.36 -16.59
C LEU A 19 -5.74 -0.27 -15.06
N LEU A 20 -5.69 0.94 -14.51
CA LEU A 20 -5.48 1.14 -13.06
C LEU A 20 -6.67 0.65 -12.24
N ALA A 21 -7.90 0.84 -12.72
CA ALA A 21 -9.09 0.31 -12.06
C ALA A 21 -9.11 -1.23 -12.06
N GLY A 22 -8.73 -1.86 -13.18
CA GLY A 22 -8.59 -3.31 -13.28
C GLY A 22 -7.45 -3.87 -12.41
N CYS A 23 -6.30 -3.20 -12.40
CA CYS A 23 -5.19 -3.54 -11.52
C CYS A 23 -5.60 -3.43 -10.05
N ALA A 24 -6.32 -2.37 -9.65
CA ALA A 24 -6.81 -2.22 -8.28
C ALA A 24 -7.70 -3.40 -7.84
N PHE A 25 -8.59 -3.88 -8.71
CA PHE A 25 -9.37 -5.10 -8.47
C PHE A 25 -8.47 -6.31 -8.22
N VAL A 26 -7.57 -6.61 -9.17
CA VAL A 26 -6.71 -7.80 -9.12
C VAL A 26 -5.79 -7.75 -7.90
N THR A 27 -5.16 -6.61 -7.63
CA THR A 27 -4.25 -6.46 -6.50
C THR A 27 -4.97 -6.52 -5.16
N SER A 28 -6.19 -5.99 -5.07
CA SER A 28 -6.99 -6.09 -3.84
C SER A 28 -7.43 -7.53 -3.58
N LEU A 29 -7.83 -8.26 -4.64
CA LEU A 29 -8.11 -9.70 -4.58
C LEU A 29 -6.90 -10.47 -4.06
N LEU A 30 -5.72 -10.27 -4.64
CA LEU A 30 -4.49 -10.93 -4.19
C LEU A 30 -4.19 -10.64 -2.72
N THR A 31 -4.35 -9.38 -2.29
CA THR A 31 -4.09 -9.01 -0.90
C THR A 31 -5.09 -9.66 0.06
N ALA A 32 -6.37 -9.77 -0.31
CA ALA A 32 -7.39 -10.42 0.51
C ALA A 32 -7.20 -11.95 0.57
N SER A 33 -6.82 -12.59 -0.54
CA SER A 33 -6.65 -14.05 -0.60
C SER A 33 -5.34 -14.54 0.04
N LEU A 34 -4.24 -13.79 -0.10
CA LEU A 34 -2.89 -14.20 0.32
C LEU A 34 -2.38 -13.43 1.55
N GLY A 35 -3.16 -12.45 2.01
CA GLY A 35 -2.93 -11.67 3.23
C GLY A 35 -2.03 -10.45 3.08
N ALA A 36 -1.20 -10.33 2.03
CA ALA A 36 -0.36 -9.15 1.77
C ALA A 36 0.15 -9.11 0.31
N GLY A 37 0.80 -8.02 -0.09
CA GLY A 37 1.57 -7.92 -1.34
C GLY A 37 0.89 -7.15 -2.47
N GLY A 38 -0.42 -7.27 -2.66
CA GLY A 38 -1.09 -6.61 -3.80
C GLY A 38 -0.94 -5.09 -3.81
N GLY A 39 -0.89 -4.41 -2.66
CA GLY A 39 -0.56 -2.98 -2.60
C GLY A 39 0.82 -2.64 -3.19
N VAL A 40 1.83 -3.49 -2.98
CA VAL A 40 3.16 -3.32 -3.58
C VAL A 40 3.08 -3.46 -5.09
N MET A 41 2.31 -4.44 -5.58
CA MET A 41 2.07 -4.62 -7.01
C MET A 41 1.36 -3.42 -7.63
N LEU A 42 0.33 -2.90 -6.97
CA LEU A 42 -0.38 -1.71 -7.45
C LEU A 42 0.54 -0.50 -7.50
N LEU A 43 1.33 -0.25 -6.45
CA LEU A 43 2.34 0.80 -6.42
C LEU A 43 3.34 0.64 -7.57
N ALA A 44 3.86 -0.57 -7.79
CA ALA A 44 4.84 -0.86 -8.84
C ALA A 44 4.26 -0.58 -10.24
N ILE A 45 2.99 -0.95 -10.48
CA ILE A 45 2.27 -0.67 -11.73
C ILE A 45 2.03 0.83 -11.90
N MET A 46 1.54 1.51 -10.87
CA MET A 46 1.34 2.97 -10.88
C MET A 46 2.65 3.70 -11.21
N ALA A 47 3.78 3.26 -10.64
CA ALA A 47 5.08 3.83 -10.90
C ALA A 47 5.55 3.67 -12.37
N GLN A 48 4.97 2.73 -13.12
CA GLN A 48 5.28 2.58 -14.54
C GLN A 48 4.61 3.63 -15.44
N VAL A 49 3.49 4.21 -14.98
CA VAL A 49 2.57 5.01 -15.81
C VAL A 49 2.25 6.39 -15.25
N LEU A 50 2.53 6.64 -13.97
CA LEU A 50 2.28 7.92 -13.30
C LEU A 50 3.59 8.69 -13.06
N PRO A 51 3.53 10.04 -13.05
CA PRO A 51 4.66 10.87 -12.62
C PRO A 51 5.05 10.58 -11.17
N ALA A 52 6.35 10.66 -10.86
CA ALA A 52 6.90 10.33 -9.53
C ALA A 52 6.12 10.94 -8.34
N GLY A 53 5.82 12.24 -8.42
CA GLY A 53 5.14 12.98 -7.35
C GLY A 53 3.69 12.54 -7.08
N VAL A 54 3.07 11.80 -8.01
CA VAL A 54 1.67 11.35 -7.91
C VAL A 54 1.56 9.96 -7.29
N ILE A 55 2.56 9.10 -7.50
CA ILE A 55 2.48 7.66 -7.22
C ILE A 55 2.07 7.41 -5.77
N ILE A 56 2.83 7.96 -4.82
CA ILE A 56 2.68 7.67 -3.38
C ILE A 56 1.39 8.27 -2.79
N PRO A 57 1.02 9.55 -3.06
CA PRO A 57 -0.24 10.12 -2.59
C PRO A 57 -1.47 9.36 -3.09
N VAL A 58 -1.58 9.16 -4.42
CA VAL A 58 -2.75 8.49 -5.03
C VAL A 58 -2.82 7.04 -4.55
N HIS A 59 -1.69 6.35 -4.48
CA HIS A 59 -1.64 5.00 -3.91
C HIS A 59 -2.11 4.98 -2.46
N GLY A 60 -1.77 6.02 -1.68
CA GLY A 60 -2.25 6.17 -0.30
C GLY A 60 -3.75 6.17 -0.17
N VAL A 61 -4.43 7.04 -0.91
CA VAL A 61 -5.89 7.17 -0.82
C VAL A 61 -6.59 5.91 -1.34
N VAL A 62 -6.13 5.34 -2.46
CA VAL A 62 -6.69 4.09 -2.99
C VAL A 62 -6.56 2.95 -1.97
N GLN A 63 -5.39 2.82 -1.34
CA GLN A 63 -5.16 1.79 -0.34
C GLN A 63 -5.88 2.08 0.98
N LEU A 64 -6.13 3.34 1.34
CA LEU A 64 -7.00 3.69 2.46
C LEU A 64 -8.40 3.11 2.24
N GLY A 65 -8.97 3.28 1.03
CA GLY A 65 -10.26 2.69 0.68
C GLY A 65 -10.25 1.16 0.71
N SER A 66 -9.26 0.52 0.06
CA SER A 66 -9.17 -0.95 0.02
C SER A 66 -8.94 -1.58 1.41
N ASN A 67 -8.02 -1.05 2.21
CA ASN A 67 -7.76 -1.57 3.56
C ASN A 67 -8.89 -1.18 4.52
N GLY A 68 -9.47 0.02 4.39
CA GLY A 68 -10.60 0.46 5.19
C GLY A 68 -11.82 -0.42 4.98
N GLY A 69 -12.17 -0.73 3.73
CA GLY A 69 -13.22 -1.69 3.40
C GLY A 69 -12.98 -3.07 4.01
N ARG A 70 -11.74 -3.57 3.97
CA ARG A 70 -11.37 -4.84 4.62
C ARG A 70 -11.49 -4.78 6.15
N ALA A 71 -11.02 -3.72 6.77
CA ALA A 71 -11.13 -3.50 8.21
C ALA A 71 -12.60 -3.46 8.64
N LEU A 72 -13.46 -2.76 7.88
CA LEU A 72 -14.89 -2.71 8.12
C LEU A 72 -15.57 -4.08 7.96
N MET A 73 -15.22 -4.86 6.93
CA MET A 73 -15.79 -6.20 6.72
C MET A 73 -15.36 -7.21 7.79
N SER A 74 -14.20 -6.98 8.43
CA SER A 74 -13.59 -7.90 9.41
C SER A 74 -13.50 -7.32 10.83
N TRP A 75 -14.25 -6.26 11.13
CA TRP A 75 -14.07 -5.43 12.33
C TRP A 75 -14.12 -6.18 13.66
N ARG A 76 -14.88 -7.29 13.71
CA ARG A 76 -15.02 -8.14 14.89
C ARG A 76 -13.74 -8.89 15.28
N HIS A 77 -12.80 -9.01 14.35
CA HIS A 77 -11.53 -9.71 14.56
C HIS A 77 -10.35 -8.74 14.79
N ILE A 78 -10.61 -7.43 14.91
CA ILE A 78 -9.55 -6.45 15.14
C ILE A 78 -9.00 -6.58 16.56
N ASP A 79 -7.68 -6.74 16.67
CA ASP A 79 -6.97 -6.66 17.95
C ASP A 79 -6.67 -5.20 18.33
N TRP A 80 -7.63 -4.60 19.04
CA TRP A 80 -7.54 -3.21 19.50
C TRP A 80 -6.33 -2.87 20.37
N PRO A 81 -5.84 -3.74 21.29
CA PRO A 81 -4.54 -3.57 21.94
C PRO A 81 -3.37 -3.30 20.98
N THR A 82 -3.19 -4.11 19.95
CA THR A 82 -2.14 -3.90 18.94
C THR A 82 -2.32 -2.56 18.23
N ILE A 83 -3.55 -2.23 17.83
CA ILE A 83 -3.84 -0.95 17.15
C ILE A 83 -3.54 0.26 18.04
N ARG A 84 -3.91 0.21 19.32
CA ARG A 84 -3.62 1.29 20.29
C ARG A 84 -2.12 1.49 20.49
N ALA A 85 -1.32 0.44 20.44
CA ALA A 85 0.14 0.54 20.51
C ALA A 85 0.76 1.01 19.17
N PHE A 86 0.17 0.62 18.04
CA PHE A 86 0.66 0.94 16.69
C PHE A 86 0.39 2.39 16.29
N ALA A 87 -0.82 2.90 16.56
CA ALA A 87 -1.28 4.22 16.14
C ALA A 87 -0.36 5.39 16.55
N PRO A 88 0.10 5.53 17.81
CA PRO A 88 1.02 6.61 18.18
C PRO A 88 2.37 6.47 17.47
N GLY A 89 2.85 5.23 17.29
CA GLY A 89 4.03 4.96 16.48
C GLY A 89 3.86 5.45 15.05
N ALA A 90 2.74 5.10 14.41
CA ALA A 90 2.43 5.53 13.05
C ALA A 90 2.39 7.06 12.91
N ALA A 91 1.77 7.75 13.87
CA ALA A 91 1.77 9.22 13.92
C ALA A 91 3.19 9.79 14.01
N ILE A 92 4.06 9.25 14.89
CA ILE A 92 5.48 9.64 15.00
C ILE A 92 6.18 9.43 13.66
N GLY A 93 6.02 8.27 13.04
CA GLY A 93 6.63 7.96 11.75
C GLY A 93 6.18 8.91 10.62
N ALA A 94 4.90 9.27 10.60
CA ALA A 94 4.35 10.23 9.66
C ALA A 94 4.91 11.64 9.87
N LEU A 95 5.00 12.10 11.13
CA LEU A 95 5.59 13.39 11.48
C LEU A 95 7.07 13.47 11.13
N LEU A 96 7.85 12.43 11.47
CA LEU A 96 9.27 12.38 11.12
C LEU A 96 9.46 12.37 9.60
N GLY A 97 8.66 11.59 8.88
CA GLY A 97 8.76 11.55 7.43
C GLY A 97 8.27 12.84 6.78
N SER A 98 7.26 13.53 7.31
CA SER A 98 6.81 14.82 6.76
C SER A 98 7.86 15.92 6.86
N VAL A 99 8.70 15.91 7.90
CA VAL A 99 9.83 16.84 8.02
C VAL A 99 10.90 16.58 6.96
N VAL A 100 11.07 15.32 6.56
CA VAL A 100 12.07 14.90 5.55
C VAL A 100 11.50 14.96 4.13
N LEU A 101 10.18 14.99 3.97
CA LEU A 101 9.46 14.99 2.68
C LEU A 101 9.49 16.37 2.00
N VAL A 102 10.67 16.96 1.86
CA VAL A 102 10.87 18.24 1.19
C VAL A 102 11.45 18.02 -0.20
N SER A 103 10.69 18.36 -1.23
CA SER A 103 11.11 18.41 -2.64
C SER A 103 11.94 17.21 -3.10
N VAL A 104 11.47 15.98 -2.81
CA VAL A 104 12.16 14.75 -3.21
C VAL A 104 12.22 14.66 -4.74
N PRO A 105 13.42 14.56 -5.35
CA PRO A 105 13.55 14.47 -6.79
C PRO A 105 12.85 13.22 -7.36
N PRO A 106 12.36 13.26 -8.62
CA PRO A 106 11.75 12.09 -9.25
C PRO A 106 12.66 10.86 -9.25
N SER A 107 13.95 11.02 -9.56
CA SER A 107 14.94 9.93 -9.55
C SER A 107 15.07 9.27 -8.18
N VAL A 108 15.10 10.07 -7.11
CA VAL A 108 15.14 9.57 -5.72
C VAL A 108 13.85 8.82 -5.38
N THR A 109 12.70 9.29 -5.83
CA THR A 109 11.42 8.60 -5.61
C THR A 109 11.40 7.23 -6.29
N TYR A 110 11.82 7.17 -7.55
CA TYR A 110 11.89 5.90 -8.30
C TYR A 110 12.89 4.93 -7.66
N LEU A 111 14.08 5.39 -7.28
CA LEU A 111 15.08 4.58 -6.59
C LEU A 111 14.59 4.09 -5.22
N ALA A 112 13.90 4.95 -4.45
CA ALA A 112 13.36 4.57 -3.14
C ALA A 112 12.31 3.47 -3.28
N ILE A 113 11.38 3.60 -4.24
CA ILE A 113 10.37 2.57 -4.51
C ILE A 113 11.06 1.28 -5.01
N ALA A 114 12.00 1.38 -5.95
CA ALA A 114 12.72 0.22 -6.49
C ALA A 114 13.49 -0.53 -5.41
N ALA A 115 14.31 0.17 -4.63
CA ALA A 115 15.09 -0.40 -3.54
C ALA A 115 14.18 -1.06 -2.50
N PHE A 116 13.06 -0.41 -2.17
CA PHE A 116 12.09 -0.98 -1.24
C PHE A 116 11.44 -2.26 -1.78
N ILE A 117 11.02 -2.28 -3.05
CA ILE A 117 10.46 -3.49 -3.69
C ILE A 117 11.51 -4.62 -3.70
N LEU A 118 12.74 -4.34 -4.09
CA LEU A 118 13.82 -5.34 -4.12
C LEU A 118 14.11 -5.89 -2.71
N TYR A 119 14.11 -5.03 -1.70
CA TYR A 119 14.23 -5.45 -0.30
C TYR A 119 13.07 -6.36 0.12
N LEU A 120 11.83 -6.07 -0.29
CA LEU A 120 10.69 -6.93 0.02
C LEU A 120 10.77 -8.29 -0.67
N CYS A 121 11.31 -8.35 -1.89
CA CYS A 121 11.43 -9.59 -2.65
C CYS A 121 12.59 -10.48 -2.16
N TRP A 122 13.73 -9.87 -1.83
CA TRP A 122 15.02 -10.57 -1.66
C TRP A 122 15.76 -10.23 -0.36
N GLY A 123 15.26 -9.27 0.41
CA GLY A 123 15.86 -8.86 1.67
C GLY A 123 15.66 -9.89 2.79
N PRO A 124 16.41 -9.75 3.89
CA PRO A 124 16.29 -10.64 5.03
C PRO A 124 14.90 -10.54 5.66
N PRO A 125 14.36 -11.65 6.21
CA PRO A 125 13.12 -11.60 6.95
C PRO A 125 13.28 -10.75 8.22
N LEU A 126 12.17 -10.22 8.73
CA LEU A 126 12.19 -9.54 10.03
C LEU A 126 12.67 -10.52 11.12
N PRO A 127 13.59 -10.08 12.00
CA PRO A 127 14.06 -10.92 13.10
C PRO A 127 12.90 -11.31 14.00
N LYS A 128 12.78 -12.61 14.31
CA LYS A 128 11.74 -13.11 15.21
C LYS A 128 11.95 -12.51 16.59
N ARG A 129 11.02 -11.65 17.03
CA ARG A 129 11.05 -11.04 18.36
C ARG A 129 9.66 -11.14 18.98
N ALA A 130 9.60 -11.36 20.29
CA ALA A 130 8.37 -11.15 21.05
C ALA A 130 8.12 -9.64 21.12
N LEU A 131 7.14 -9.14 20.38
CA LEU A 131 6.88 -7.72 20.24
C LEU A 131 5.74 -7.35 21.19
N GLY A 132 6.12 -6.84 22.37
CA GLY A 132 5.19 -6.15 23.26
C GLY A 132 4.79 -4.77 22.72
N PRO A 133 3.99 -3.99 23.46
CA PRO A 133 3.49 -2.68 23.03
C PRO A 133 4.57 -1.72 22.53
N ALA A 134 5.75 -1.69 23.17
CA ALA A 134 6.87 -0.86 22.73
C ALA A 134 7.42 -1.28 21.35
N GLY A 135 7.49 -2.58 21.08
CA GLY A 135 7.88 -3.11 19.77
C GLY A 135 6.86 -2.74 18.69
N THR A 136 5.57 -2.79 19.02
CA THR A 136 4.48 -2.35 18.13
C THR A 136 4.54 -0.86 17.81
N LEU A 137 4.87 -0.02 18.80
CA LEU A 137 5.07 1.41 18.60
C LEU A 137 6.22 1.67 17.63
N VAL A 138 7.37 1.01 17.84
CA VAL A 138 8.55 1.17 16.96
C VAL A 138 8.24 0.67 15.54
N ALA A 139 7.57 -0.47 15.41
CA ALA A 139 7.14 -1.00 14.12
C ALA A 139 6.19 -0.02 13.39
N GLY A 140 5.23 0.57 14.12
CA GLY A 140 4.34 1.62 13.60
C GLY A 140 5.10 2.83 13.09
N ALA A 141 6.08 3.32 13.86
CA ALA A 141 6.91 4.45 13.45
C ALA A 141 7.74 4.15 12.20
N LEU A 142 8.52 3.06 12.21
CA LEU A 142 9.40 2.72 11.10
C LEU A 142 8.63 2.42 9.82
N THR A 143 7.58 1.61 9.90
CA THR A 143 6.80 1.25 8.70
C THR A 143 6.01 2.44 8.15
N THR A 144 5.58 3.38 8.98
CA THR A 144 4.87 4.58 8.49
C THR A 144 5.82 5.58 7.88
N PHE A 145 6.98 5.81 8.51
CA PHE A 145 8.06 6.60 7.94
C PHE A 145 8.45 6.08 6.55
N VAL A 146 8.77 4.78 6.44
CA VAL A 146 9.15 4.15 5.17
C VAL A 146 8.02 4.23 4.15
N SER A 147 6.75 4.21 4.56
CA SER A 147 5.61 4.29 3.64
C SER A 147 5.52 5.60 2.86
N LEU A 148 6.12 6.68 3.37
CA LEU A 148 6.16 7.98 2.70
C LEU A 148 7.14 8.01 1.53
N PHE A 149 8.07 7.06 1.46
CA PHE A 149 9.10 6.98 0.41
C PHE A 149 8.96 5.71 -0.44
N GLY A 150 8.84 4.55 0.21
CA GLY A 150 8.65 3.25 -0.45
C GLY A 150 7.21 2.96 -0.84
N GLY A 151 6.25 3.77 -0.40
CA GLY A 151 4.85 3.78 -0.86
C GLY A 151 3.95 2.63 -0.38
N ALA A 152 4.47 1.42 -0.17
CA ALA A 152 3.70 0.19 0.06
C ALA A 152 4.28 -0.76 1.13
N THR A 153 4.32 -0.35 2.40
CA THR A 153 4.92 -1.12 3.52
C THR A 153 4.11 -2.32 4.02
N GLY A 154 3.04 -2.70 3.32
CA GLY A 154 2.13 -3.77 3.70
C GLY A 154 2.79 -5.10 4.09
N PRO A 155 3.71 -5.66 3.29
CA PRO A 155 4.38 -6.90 3.67
C PRO A 155 5.19 -6.83 4.96
N LEU A 156 5.78 -5.67 5.30
CA LEU A 156 6.47 -5.49 6.58
C LEU A 156 5.49 -5.50 7.76
N VAL A 157 4.38 -4.78 7.64
CA VAL A 157 3.34 -4.75 8.68
C VAL A 157 2.69 -6.12 8.85
N ALA A 158 2.43 -6.84 7.75
CA ALA A 158 1.91 -8.20 7.80
C ALA A 158 2.91 -9.17 8.46
N ALA A 159 4.19 -9.09 8.12
CA ALA A 159 5.24 -9.91 8.74
C ALA A 159 5.43 -9.60 10.23
N PHE A 160 5.19 -8.34 10.63
CA PHE A 160 5.16 -7.91 12.02
C PHE A 160 3.93 -8.48 12.77
N ILE A 161 2.72 -8.32 12.25
CA ILE A 161 1.48 -8.78 12.90
C ILE A 161 1.43 -10.31 13.03
N LYS A 162 1.96 -11.04 12.04
CA LYS A 162 2.08 -12.51 12.07
C LYS A 162 2.99 -13.04 13.19
N GLN A 163 3.79 -12.18 13.83
CA GLN A 163 4.58 -12.56 15.01
C GLN A 163 3.79 -12.42 16.33
N ILE A 164 2.69 -11.65 16.33
CA ILE A 164 1.87 -11.38 17.50
C ILE A 164 0.68 -12.34 17.55
N HIS A 165 0.08 -12.62 16.39
CA HIS A 165 -1.17 -13.37 16.27
C HIS A 165 -0.99 -14.64 15.45
N ALA A 166 -1.68 -15.71 15.84
CA ALA A 166 -1.75 -16.97 15.09
C ALA A 166 -3.04 -17.09 14.27
N ASP A 167 -4.14 -16.51 14.74
CA ASP A 167 -5.43 -16.57 14.04
C ASP A 167 -5.40 -15.72 12.76
N ARG A 168 -5.82 -16.32 11.64
CA ARG A 168 -5.74 -15.69 10.32
C ARG A 168 -6.69 -14.50 10.19
N PHE A 169 -7.88 -14.58 10.76
CA PHE A 169 -8.84 -13.47 10.68
C PHE A 169 -8.35 -12.28 11.51
N THR A 170 -7.81 -12.52 12.71
CA THR A 170 -7.19 -11.49 13.54
C THR A 170 -5.99 -10.83 12.85
N ILE A 171 -5.12 -11.62 12.19
CA ILE A 171 -4.01 -11.09 11.39
C ILE A 171 -4.54 -10.16 10.29
N VAL A 172 -5.49 -10.62 9.48
CA VAL A 172 -6.02 -9.86 8.33
C VAL A 172 -6.74 -8.59 8.77
N ALA A 173 -7.58 -8.68 9.81
CA ALA A 173 -8.36 -7.55 10.31
C ALA A 173 -7.47 -6.48 10.97
N THR A 174 -6.55 -6.90 11.84
CA THR A 174 -5.61 -6.00 12.52
C THR A 174 -4.65 -5.35 11.51
N PHE A 175 -4.18 -6.12 10.53
CA PHE A 175 -3.40 -5.61 9.41
C PHE A 175 -4.16 -4.55 8.62
N ALA A 176 -5.41 -4.84 8.24
CA ALA A 176 -6.22 -3.91 7.46
C ALA A 176 -6.42 -2.58 8.19
N LEU A 177 -6.71 -2.59 9.50
CA LEU A 177 -6.84 -1.35 10.26
C LEU A 177 -5.50 -0.62 10.43
N ALA A 178 -4.41 -1.33 10.74
CA ALA A 178 -3.08 -0.73 10.84
C ALA A 178 -2.67 -0.03 9.53
N MET A 179 -2.87 -0.69 8.39
CA MET A 179 -2.61 -0.10 7.07
C MET A 179 -3.53 1.09 6.77
N SER A 180 -4.80 1.03 7.17
CA SER A 180 -5.73 2.16 7.00
C SER A 180 -5.24 3.39 7.75
N LEU A 181 -4.77 3.23 8.99
CA LEU A 181 -4.17 4.34 9.76
C LEU A 181 -2.94 4.91 9.05
N GLN A 182 -2.03 4.07 8.55
CA GLN A 182 -0.86 4.53 7.81
C GLN A 182 -1.21 5.28 6.54
N HIS A 183 -2.18 4.76 5.78
CA HIS A 183 -2.59 5.36 4.52
C HIS A 183 -3.35 6.67 4.71
N LEU A 184 -4.13 6.79 5.79
CA LEU A 184 -4.74 8.05 6.21
C LEU A 184 -3.65 9.09 6.55
N LEU A 185 -2.69 8.73 7.40
CA LEU A 185 -1.60 9.62 7.77
C LEU A 185 -0.75 10.03 6.55
N LYS A 186 -0.47 9.08 5.66
CA LYS A 186 0.23 9.35 4.40
C LYS A 186 -0.52 10.33 3.52
N ALA A 187 -1.83 10.11 3.31
CA ALA A 187 -2.65 11.03 2.53
C ALA A 187 -2.64 12.44 3.14
N ALA A 188 -2.77 12.55 4.47
CA ALA A 188 -2.71 13.82 5.18
C ALA A 188 -1.35 14.52 5.04
N VAL A 189 -0.24 13.77 5.14
CA VAL A 189 1.12 14.32 4.97
C VAL A 189 1.32 14.88 3.55
N PHE A 190 0.94 14.13 2.51
CA PHE A 190 1.12 14.61 1.13
C PHE A 190 0.18 15.78 0.78
N GLN A 191 -1.06 15.76 1.28
CA GLN A 191 -1.97 16.90 1.13
C GLN A 191 -1.42 18.14 1.86
N GLY A 192 -0.90 17.97 3.08
CA GLY A 192 -0.25 19.04 3.86
C GLY A 192 1.04 19.55 3.24
N ALA A 193 1.75 18.71 2.47
CA ALA A 193 2.91 19.09 1.67
C ALA A 193 2.54 19.80 0.34
N GLY A 194 1.24 20.01 0.07
CA GLY A 194 0.76 20.77 -1.08
C GLY A 194 0.39 19.94 -2.31
N PHE A 195 0.33 18.60 -2.22
CA PHE A 195 -0.18 17.77 -3.31
C PHE A 195 -1.70 17.95 -3.45
N ASP A 196 -2.17 18.37 -4.62
CA ASP A 196 -3.59 18.51 -4.91
C ASP A 196 -4.22 17.16 -5.33
N LEU A 197 -5.02 16.57 -4.44
CA LEU A 197 -5.77 15.33 -4.69
C LEU A 197 -7.01 15.54 -5.58
N THR A 198 -7.47 16.78 -5.77
CA THR A 198 -8.74 17.10 -6.45
C THR A 198 -8.84 16.52 -7.86
N PRO A 199 -7.82 16.64 -8.73
CA PRO A 199 -7.87 16.08 -10.09
C PRO A 199 -7.97 14.55 -10.10
N TRP A 200 -7.58 13.89 -9.00
CA TRP A 200 -7.49 12.44 -8.90
C TRP A 200 -8.72 11.79 -8.26
N LEU A 201 -9.71 12.58 -7.80
CA LEU A 201 -10.88 12.06 -7.09
C LEU A 201 -11.66 11.01 -7.90
N GLY A 202 -11.90 11.26 -9.20
CA GLY A 202 -12.55 10.32 -10.11
C GLY A 202 -11.80 8.99 -10.24
N PRO A 203 -10.52 9.00 -10.65
CA PRO A 203 -9.69 7.79 -10.70
C PRO A 203 -9.60 7.04 -9.38
N MET A 204 -9.39 7.76 -8.27
CA MET A 204 -9.30 7.15 -6.94
C MET A 204 -10.62 6.49 -6.54
N ALA A 205 -11.76 7.13 -6.77
CA ALA A 205 -13.07 6.56 -6.48
C ALA A 205 -13.31 5.28 -7.29
N ALA A 206 -12.96 5.27 -8.58
CA ALA A 206 -13.06 4.08 -9.42
C ALA A 206 -12.16 2.93 -8.92
N MET A 207 -10.89 3.21 -8.63
CA MET A 207 -9.95 2.22 -8.11
C MET A 207 -10.35 1.68 -6.73
N ILE A 208 -10.93 2.52 -5.86
CA ILE A 208 -11.47 2.09 -4.56
C ILE A 208 -12.69 1.18 -4.76
N ALA A 209 -13.61 1.54 -5.66
CA ALA A 209 -14.80 0.76 -5.94
C ALA A 209 -14.45 -0.62 -6.53
N THR A 210 -13.58 -0.67 -7.54
CA THR A 210 -13.12 -1.95 -8.12
C THR A 210 -12.27 -2.73 -7.14
N GLY A 211 -11.42 -2.07 -6.35
CA GLY A 211 -10.66 -2.69 -5.26
C GLY A 211 -11.54 -3.33 -4.20
N ALA A 212 -12.68 -2.71 -3.84
CA ALA A 212 -13.66 -3.30 -2.93
C ALA A 212 -14.27 -4.59 -3.51
N GLY A 213 -14.61 -4.60 -4.81
CA GLY A 213 -15.03 -5.82 -5.51
C GLY A 213 -13.96 -6.92 -5.49
N GLY A 214 -12.70 -6.55 -5.72
CA GLY A 214 -11.57 -7.47 -5.65
C GLY A 214 -11.38 -8.05 -4.25
N THR A 215 -11.46 -7.21 -3.21
CA THR A 215 -11.44 -7.64 -1.80
C THR A 215 -12.53 -8.66 -1.52
N TRP A 216 -13.78 -8.35 -1.90
CA TRP A 216 -14.91 -9.24 -1.66
C TRP A 216 -14.67 -10.60 -2.28
N ALA A 217 -14.24 -10.65 -3.55
CA ALA A 217 -13.91 -11.90 -4.23
C ALA A 217 -12.75 -12.65 -3.54
N GLY A 218 -11.70 -11.92 -3.13
CA GLY A 218 -10.54 -12.51 -2.47
C GLY A 218 -10.84 -13.10 -1.09
N LEU A 219 -11.71 -12.46 -0.30
CA LEU A 219 -12.15 -13.01 0.98
C LEU A 219 -12.94 -14.33 0.81
N HIS A 220 -13.67 -14.51 -0.30
CA HIS A 220 -14.35 -15.77 -0.62
C HIS A 220 -13.41 -16.87 -1.14
N LEU A 221 -12.23 -16.49 -1.63
CA LEU A 221 -11.17 -17.41 -2.09
C LEU A 221 -10.11 -17.68 -1.01
N LEU A 222 -10.18 -16.99 0.13
CA LEU A 222 -9.24 -17.13 1.24
C LEU A 222 -9.18 -18.59 1.71
N GLY A 223 -7.97 -19.15 1.74
CA GLY A 223 -7.74 -20.54 2.13
C GLY A 223 -7.83 -21.59 1.01
N ARG A 224 -8.11 -21.18 -0.24
CA ARG A 224 -8.21 -22.10 -1.40
C ARG A 224 -7.01 -22.06 -2.36
N LEU A 225 -6.10 -21.09 -2.23
CA LEU A 225 -4.95 -20.92 -3.11
C LEU A 225 -3.67 -21.48 -2.46
N SER A 226 -2.86 -22.21 -3.23
CA SER A 226 -1.55 -22.70 -2.78
C SER A 226 -0.45 -21.67 -3.06
N ASP A 227 0.41 -21.41 -2.06
CA ASP A 227 1.29 -20.23 -2.00
C ASP A 227 2.61 -20.33 -2.79
N ALA A 228 3.10 -21.55 -3.09
CA ALA A 228 4.51 -21.73 -3.47
C ALA A 228 4.88 -21.14 -4.83
N HIS A 229 4.11 -21.43 -5.89
CA HIS A 229 4.37 -20.90 -7.23
C HIS A 229 4.00 -19.41 -7.36
N PHE A 230 3.01 -18.97 -6.58
CA PHE A 230 2.58 -17.58 -6.58
C PHE A 230 3.69 -16.66 -6.10
N LYS A 231 4.35 -16.99 -4.98
CA LYS A 231 5.41 -16.16 -4.41
C LYS A 231 6.56 -15.92 -5.39
N THR A 232 7.00 -16.97 -6.08
CA THR A 232 8.11 -16.87 -7.04
C THR A 232 7.72 -16.00 -8.24
N ALA A 233 6.56 -16.25 -8.85
CA ALA A 233 6.08 -15.44 -9.98
C ALA A 233 5.90 -13.97 -9.58
N PHE A 234 5.33 -13.73 -8.39
CA PHE A 234 5.14 -12.40 -7.83
C PHE A 234 6.47 -11.66 -7.63
N ASN A 235 7.47 -12.33 -7.05
CA ASN A 235 8.80 -11.74 -6.85
C ASN A 235 9.52 -11.44 -8.17
N VAL A 236 9.44 -12.34 -9.16
CA VAL A 236 10.04 -12.10 -10.49
C VAL A 236 9.41 -10.89 -11.16
N LEU A 237 8.07 -10.80 -11.17
CA LEU A 237 7.37 -9.66 -11.74
C LEU A 237 7.73 -8.34 -11.04
N LEU A 238 7.68 -8.33 -9.70
CA LEU A 238 8.06 -7.13 -8.93
C LEU A 238 9.52 -6.73 -9.15
N THR A 239 10.43 -7.70 -9.29
CA THR A 239 11.84 -7.43 -9.59
C THR A 239 11.97 -6.77 -10.96
N ALA A 240 11.29 -7.29 -11.99
CA ALA A 240 11.31 -6.68 -13.32
C ALA A 240 10.78 -5.24 -13.30
N LEU A 241 9.67 -5.00 -12.60
CA LEU A 241 9.11 -3.65 -12.45
C LEU A 241 10.07 -2.72 -11.69
N ALA A 242 10.69 -3.20 -10.61
CA ALA A 242 11.67 -2.43 -9.85
C ALA A 242 12.92 -2.08 -10.68
N LEU A 243 13.44 -3.02 -11.49
CA LEU A 243 14.55 -2.74 -12.39
C LEU A 243 14.18 -1.69 -13.45
N ARG A 244 12.94 -1.70 -13.96
CA ARG A 244 12.45 -0.63 -14.84
C ARG A 244 12.39 0.72 -14.12
N LEU A 245 12.06 0.77 -12.82
CA LEU A 245 12.12 2.01 -12.04
C LEU A 245 13.55 2.50 -11.84
N VAL A 246 14.53 1.61 -11.65
CA VAL A 246 15.95 1.98 -11.63
C VAL A 246 16.34 2.62 -12.96
N TRP A 247 15.95 2.01 -14.09
CA TRP A 247 16.19 2.59 -15.41
C TRP A 247 15.55 3.98 -15.56
N GLN A 248 14.28 4.13 -15.17
CA GLN A 248 13.59 5.43 -15.20
C GLN A 248 14.32 6.48 -14.37
N ALA A 249 14.82 6.12 -13.19
CA ALA A 249 15.54 7.04 -12.33
C ALA A 249 16.85 7.56 -12.94
N LEU A 250 17.52 6.72 -13.75
CA LEU A 250 18.77 7.07 -14.43
C LEU A 250 18.56 7.85 -15.74
N ALA A 251 17.32 7.85 -16.26
CA ALA A 251 16.95 8.49 -17.51
C ALA A 251 16.32 9.89 -17.32
N VAL A 252 16.15 10.34 -16.08
CA VAL A 252 15.61 11.66 -15.68
C VAL A 252 16.74 12.55 -15.18
#